data_AF-A0A7V5BSL8-F1
#
_entry.id   AF-A0A7V5BSL8-F1
#
_cell.length_a   1.000
_cell.length_b   1.000
_cell.length_c   1.000
_cell.angle_alpha   90.00
_cell.angle_beta   90.00
_cell.angle_gamma   90.00
#
_symmetry.space_group_name_H-M   'P 1'
#
loop_
_entity.id
_entity.type
_entity.pdbx_description
1 polymer ?
#
loop_
_entity_poly.entity_id
_entity_poly.type
_entity_poly.pdbx_seq_one_letter_code
_entity_poly.pdbx_strand_id
1 'polypeptide(L)'
;MKHHLLPWLLLLLLLAACGGKPKPTLAPPIPTRAELPSLASTVSPTPKPTSTPESNRPPTATFTPTTTPSFTPAPSATPSPTPIPTHTPTPSPTPLPLGRVRSDANVRAGPGTNYPIVGFIPAGQAIALLAVDPSGQWYQVDVGDDGESWVAGKLIELPNPLVLPTAIDIPTPPPTPTPGDVVRLYESEVTIPTYPWQSFLTPSYDETTGWTFSHFDREAYQNAQPQPIPQTYRLINLENRWLRVNVLPDLGGRIYQLIYKPTGNNEFYQNPVIKPSPWGPPEMGTGWLAVGGMEWGLPVPEHGYAWGEPWGHITLPGESTQGVTVFDNHQDSVHLSVTLALAPDTSAMQLHFELENLGEQPIPVSFWLDAMLAPGPSNTVGPDLRFFFPIQQASVHSTGDPTLPPPGHVFDWPIYQGRDISRLGNWNQWLGFFAHPQAQADWAAVVDMASDEGVVRVFPSNMTPGLKGFGFGWSQPIPPEEYTDDGSAYVELQGGVTPTYDQRLTLYPGELYAWDEVWYPVVGLRGVSWADTLGAVHLVQKEDGPHLRLVTVRPMTGKLTITDTEGKTITTTVSLAPNAPADIPVPGFVAPMAFHLTGPQGEWELTGIR
;
A
#
# COMPACT_ATOMS: atom_id res chain seq x y z
N MET A 1 61.36 -32.08 -41.00
CA MET A 1 62.29 -33.14 -40.51
C MET A 1 61.68 -33.71 -39.22
N LYS A 2 60.95 -34.82 -39.36
CA LYS A 2 61.24 -36.15 -38.75
C LYS A 2 61.13 -36.11 -37.21
N HIS A 3 60.04 -36.51 -36.55
CA HIS A 3 59.45 -37.87 -36.34
C HIS A 3 59.36 -38.02 -34.78
N HIS A 4 58.37 -38.58 -34.08
CA HIS A 4 57.19 -39.37 -34.39
C HIS A 4 56.41 -39.70 -33.08
N LEU A 5 55.09 -39.95 -33.22
CA LEU A 5 54.30 -41.05 -32.60
C LEU A 5 53.82 -40.99 -31.12
N LEU A 6 52.51 -40.68 -30.96
CA LEU A 6 51.49 -41.44 -30.18
C LEU A 6 51.34 -42.88 -30.82
N PRO A 7 50.60 -43.94 -30.34
CA PRO A 7 49.23 -43.90 -29.74
C PRO A 7 48.68 -45.15 -28.91
N TRP A 8 47.37 -45.11 -28.55
CA TRP A 8 46.34 -46.17 -28.20
C TRP A 8 46.29 -46.90 -26.83
N LEU A 9 45.11 -46.98 -26.16
CA LEU A 9 43.98 -47.96 -26.32
C LEU A 9 42.85 -47.65 -25.29
N LEU A 10 41.64 -47.19 -25.66
CA LEU A 10 40.34 -47.90 -25.82
C LEU A 10 39.95 -49.01 -24.80
N LEU A 11 38.85 -48.79 -24.05
CA LEU A 11 37.81 -49.81 -23.83
C LEU A 11 36.42 -49.17 -23.60
N LEU A 12 35.46 -49.58 -24.45
CA LEU A 12 34.03 -49.29 -24.46
C LEU A 12 33.29 -50.50 -23.85
N LEU A 13 32.22 -50.28 -23.08
CA LEU A 13 31.14 -51.26 -22.94
C LEU A 13 29.82 -50.56 -22.57
N LEU A 14 28.93 -50.51 -23.56
CA LEU A 14 27.48 -50.29 -23.44
C LEU A 14 26.82 -51.55 -22.88
N LEU A 15 25.77 -51.38 -22.06
CA LEU A 15 24.55 -52.20 -22.12
C LEU A 15 23.34 -51.37 -21.69
N ALA A 16 22.25 -51.56 -22.42
CA ALA A 16 21.09 -50.69 -22.50
C ALA A 16 19.93 -51.09 -21.58
N ALA A 17 19.17 -50.06 -21.19
CA ALA A 17 17.71 -49.94 -21.07
C ALA A 17 16.87 -51.09 -20.48
N CYS A 18 16.14 -50.74 -19.40
CA CYS A 18 14.73 -51.12 -19.24
C CYS A 18 13.96 -49.91 -18.71
N GLY A 19 12.92 -49.50 -19.46
CA GLY A 19 12.10 -48.33 -19.18
C GLY A 19 11.19 -48.53 -17.97
N GLY A 20 11.21 -47.54 -17.07
CA GLY A 20 10.15 -47.30 -16.09
C GLY A 20 9.31 -46.13 -16.57
N LYS A 21 8.00 -46.34 -16.70
CA LYS A 21 7.01 -45.30 -17.01
C LYS A 21 7.14 -44.13 -16.01
N PRO A 22 6.95 -42.86 -16.42
CA PRO A 22 6.87 -41.77 -15.47
C PRO A 22 5.73 -42.08 -14.48
N LYS A 23 6.08 -42.15 -13.19
CA LYS A 23 5.09 -42.16 -12.12
C LYS A 23 4.25 -40.89 -12.28
N PRO A 24 2.92 -40.95 -12.11
CA PRO A 24 2.12 -39.75 -12.04
C PRO A 24 2.68 -38.88 -10.92
N THR A 25 3.09 -37.67 -11.27
CA THR A 25 3.43 -36.61 -10.33
C THR A 25 2.29 -36.52 -9.34
N LEU A 26 2.56 -36.85 -8.07
CA LEU A 26 1.62 -36.58 -6.99
C LEU A 26 1.38 -35.07 -7.01
N ALA A 27 0.12 -34.67 -6.94
CA ALA A 27 -0.23 -33.27 -6.74
C ALA A 27 0.55 -32.75 -5.51
N PRO A 28 1.06 -31.50 -5.56
CA PRO A 28 1.94 -30.97 -4.54
C PRO A 28 1.29 -31.04 -3.15
N PRO A 29 2.07 -31.24 -2.07
CA PRO A 29 1.57 -30.95 -0.74
C PRO A 29 1.22 -29.46 -0.69
N ILE A 30 -0.07 -29.18 -0.62
CA ILE A 30 -0.59 -27.84 -0.32
C ILE A 30 -0.04 -27.50 1.07
N PRO A 31 0.54 -26.31 1.31
CA PRO A 31 0.93 -25.90 2.66
C PRO A 31 -0.27 -26.12 3.59
N THR A 32 0.01 -26.71 4.75
CA THR A 32 -1.05 -26.95 5.75
C THR A 32 -1.69 -25.61 6.04
N ARG A 33 -3.02 -25.52 5.91
CA ARG A 33 -3.80 -24.28 6.07
C ARG A 33 -3.26 -23.49 7.28
N ALA A 34 -2.55 -22.38 7.01
CA ALA A 34 -2.22 -21.42 8.05
C ALA A 34 -3.53 -21.00 8.72
N GLU A 35 -3.59 -21.11 10.05
CA GLU A 35 -4.73 -20.54 10.78
C GLU A 35 -4.74 -19.04 10.51
N LEU A 36 -5.93 -18.47 10.30
CA LEU A 36 -6.05 -17.02 10.14
C LEU A 36 -5.40 -16.36 11.37
N PRO A 37 -4.58 -15.31 11.19
CA PRO A 37 -3.99 -14.60 12.32
C PRO A 37 -5.09 -14.23 13.31
N SER A 38 -4.89 -14.64 14.57
CA SER A 38 -5.88 -14.48 15.62
C SER A 38 -5.84 -13.05 16.14
N LEU A 39 -7.01 -12.38 16.17
CA LEU A 39 -7.20 -11.10 16.87
C LEU A 39 -7.12 -11.22 18.41
N ALA A 40 -6.77 -12.40 18.95
CA ALA A 40 -6.74 -12.60 20.39
C ALA A 40 -5.54 -11.87 21.01
N SER A 41 -5.86 -10.87 21.85
CA SER A 41 -4.98 -10.45 22.93
C SER A 41 -4.48 -11.70 23.68
N THR A 42 -3.18 -11.80 23.93
CA THR A 42 -2.55 -12.92 24.62
C THR A 42 -3.11 -13.05 26.05
N VAL A 43 -4.20 -13.80 26.24
CA VAL A 43 -4.74 -14.14 27.56
C VAL A 43 -5.13 -15.63 27.58
N SER A 44 -4.57 -16.33 28.57
CA SER A 44 -4.60 -17.79 28.79
C SER A 44 -6.03 -18.37 29.03
N PRO A 45 -6.37 -19.60 28.57
CA PRO A 45 -7.74 -20.11 28.63
C PRO A 45 -8.07 -21.04 29.82
N THR A 46 -9.33 -21.05 30.27
CA THR A 46 -9.98 -22.17 31.01
C THR A 46 -11.48 -22.26 30.62
N PRO A 47 -12.10 -23.46 30.47
CA PRO A 47 -13.27 -23.64 29.58
C PRO A 47 -14.59 -24.03 30.28
N LYS A 48 -15.76 -23.69 29.68
CA LYS A 48 -17.04 -24.47 29.74
C LYS A 48 -18.18 -23.87 28.84
N PRO A 49 -19.34 -24.54 28.60
CA PRO A 49 -19.59 -25.38 27.43
C PRO A 49 -20.83 -24.99 26.58
N THR A 50 -20.88 -25.67 25.43
CA THR A 50 -21.83 -25.88 24.32
C THR A 50 -23.35 -25.92 24.59
N SER A 51 -24.13 -25.42 23.61
CA SER A 51 -25.38 -26.05 23.14
C SER A 51 -25.70 -25.78 21.66
N THR A 52 -26.25 -26.80 20.99
CA THR A 52 -26.44 -27.06 19.55
C THR A 52 -27.88 -26.67 19.04
N PRO A 53 -28.33 -26.97 17.78
CA PRO A 53 -29.08 -26.01 16.93
C PRO A 53 -30.48 -26.50 16.45
N GLU A 54 -31.22 -25.68 15.68
CA GLU A 54 -32.40 -26.06 14.86
C GLU A 54 -32.48 -25.07 13.67
N SER A 55 -32.44 -25.42 12.37
CA SER A 55 -33.22 -26.31 11.48
C SER A 55 -34.27 -25.57 10.61
N ASN A 56 -33.90 -25.39 9.33
CA ASN A 56 -34.66 -25.51 8.06
C ASN A 56 -36.14 -25.05 7.92
N ARG A 57 -36.43 -24.23 6.88
CA ARG A 57 -36.95 -24.67 5.54
C ARG A 57 -37.32 -23.47 4.61
N PRO A 58 -37.09 -23.55 3.26
CA PRO A 58 -37.48 -22.56 2.23
C PRO A 58 -38.67 -23.08 1.36
N PRO A 59 -38.96 -22.63 0.11
CA PRO A 59 -38.88 -21.33 -0.60
C PRO A 59 -40.25 -20.93 -1.21
N THR A 60 -40.39 -19.80 -1.93
CA THR A 60 -41.24 -19.69 -3.16
C THR A 60 -40.87 -18.44 -3.98
N ALA A 61 -40.61 -18.67 -5.27
CA ALA A 61 -40.40 -17.65 -6.30
C ALA A 61 -41.73 -17.31 -7.01
N THR A 62 -41.86 -16.11 -7.56
CA THR A 62 -42.91 -15.79 -8.54
C THR A 62 -42.37 -14.78 -9.56
N PHE A 63 -42.30 -15.21 -10.82
CA PHE A 63 -42.01 -14.38 -11.99
C PHE A 63 -43.29 -13.75 -12.52
N THR A 64 -43.21 -12.53 -13.05
CA THR A 64 -44.28 -11.92 -13.85
C THR A 64 -43.67 -11.29 -15.10
N PRO A 65 -44.17 -11.59 -16.31
CA PRO A 65 -43.68 -11.00 -17.56
C PRO A 65 -44.40 -9.67 -17.85
N THR A 66 -43.67 -8.66 -18.34
CA THR A 66 -44.28 -7.45 -18.92
C THR A 66 -43.75 -7.24 -20.34
N THR A 67 -44.68 -7.06 -21.26
CA THR A 67 -44.53 -6.92 -22.70
C THR A 67 -44.09 -5.50 -23.09
N THR A 68 -43.17 -5.39 -24.06
CA THR A 68 -42.79 -4.12 -24.69
C THR A 68 -43.25 -4.13 -26.15
N PRO A 69 -43.98 -3.12 -26.65
CA PRO A 69 -44.23 -2.97 -28.08
C PRO A 69 -43.04 -2.29 -28.79
N SER A 70 -42.64 -2.89 -29.90
CA SER A 70 -41.64 -2.40 -30.85
C SER A 70 -42.34 -1.63 -31.97
N PHE A 71 -41.86 -0.42 -32.29
CA PHE A 71 -42.27 0.31 -33.50
C PHE A 71 -41.09 0.40 -34.46
N THR A 72 -41.32 -0.10 -35.68
CA THR A 72 -40.42 -0.03 -36.83
C THR A 72 -40.76 1.23 -37.66
N PRO A 73 -39.77 1.98 -38.17
CA PRO A 73 -40.01 3.19 -38.96
C PRO A 73 -40.32 2.88 -40.43
N ALA A 74 -41.17 3.73 -41.04
CA ALA A 74 -41.50 3.71 -42.48
C ALA A 74 -40.68 4.77 -43.27
N PRO A 75 -40.46 4.59 -44.58
CA PRO A 75 -39.47 5.36 -45.35
C PRO A 75 -39.99 6.69 -45.94
N SER A 76 -39.15 7.71 -45.72
CA SER A 76 -38.70 8.84 -46.56
C SER A 76 -39.48 9.23 -47.85
N ALA A 77 -39.89 10.51 -47.89
CA ALA A 77 -40.11 11.28 -49.12
C ALA A 77 -38.99 12.35 -49.26
N THR A 78 -38.43 12.47 -50.46
CA THR A 78 -37.35 13.42 -50.85
C THR A 78 -37.94 14.78 -51.34
N PRO A 79 -37.15 15.85 -51.53
CA PRO A 79 -37.21 17.07 -50.72
C PRO A 79 -37.79 18.30 -51.46
N SER A 80 -38.20 19.31 -50.68
CA SER A 80 -38.44 20.68 -51.16
C SER A 80 -37.24 21.56 -50.78
N PRO A 81 -36.77 22.51 -51.62
CA PRO A 81 -35.62 23.34 -51.30
C PRO A 81 -35.95 24.33 -50.17
N THR A 82 -35.36 24.09 -48.99
CA THR A 82 -35.44 24.94 -47.79
C THR A 82 -34.39 26.06 -47.86
N PRO A 83 -34.72 27.30 -47.44
CA PRO A 83 -33.87 28.48 -47.55
C PRO A 83 -32.53 28.38 -46.82
N ILE A 84 -31.54 29.10 -47.36
CA ILE A 84 -30.17 29.27 -46.84
C ILE A 84 -30.23 29.75 -45.37
N PRO A 85 -29.54 29.09 -44.44
CA PRO A 85 -29.48 29.54 -43.06
C PRO A 85 -28.68 30.84 -42.96
N THR A 86 -29.31 31.88 -42.43
CA THR A 86 -28.63 33.05 -41.89
C THR A 86 -27.75 32.59 -40.74
N HIS A 87 -26.48 33.01 -40.71
CA HIS A 87 -25.59 32.77 -39.57
C HIS A 87 -26.18 33.41 -38.31
N THR A 88 -26.80 32.60 -37.45
CA THR A 88 -27.06 32.97 -36.07
C THR A 88 -25.70 33.00 -35.36
N PRO A 89 -25.30 34.10 -34.69
CA PRO A 89 -24.08 34.09 -33.90
C PRO A 89 -24.22 33.00 -32.82
N THR A 90 -23.30 32.04 -32.82
CA THR A 90 -23.14 31.11 -31.70
C THR A 90 -22.92 31.96 -30.43
N PRO A 91 -23.71 31.78 -29.36
CA PRO A 91 -23.46 32.49 -28.12
C PRO A 91 -22.04 32.16 -27.66
N SER A 92 -21.23 33.20 -27.45
CA SER A 92 -19.95 33.06 -26.77
C SER A 92 -20.21 32.44 -25.39
N PRO A 93 -19.43 31.43 -24.93
CA PRO A 93 -19.62 30.87 -23.60
C PRO A 93 -19.52 32.00 -22.57
N THR A 94 -20.54 32.09 -21.71
CA THR A 94 -20.50 33.00 -20.56
C THR A 94 -19.31 32.58 -19.69
N PRO A 95 -18.38 33.49 -19.36
CA PRO A 95 -17.28 33.15 -18.47
C PRO A 95 -17.83 32.68 -17.12
N LEU A 96 -17.37 31.52 -16.65
CA LEU A 96 -17.78 30.96 -15.37
C LEU A 96 -17.39 31.91 -14.23
N PRO A 97 -18.25 32.10 -13.20
CA PRO A 97 -17.90 32.90 -12.05
C PRO A 97 -16.72 32.26 -11.31
N LEU A 98 -15.69 33.05 -10.99
CA LEU A 98 -14.51 32.60 -10.26
C LEU A 98 -14.67 32.90 -8.77
N GLY A 99 -14.56 31.86 -7.94
CA GLY A 99 -14.37 31.99 -6.49
C GLY A 99 -12.89 31.96 -6.14
N ARG A 100 -12.49 32.58 -5.01
CA ARG A 100 -11.12 32.52 -4.50
C ARG A 100 -11.08 31.68 -3.23
N VAL A 101 -10.25 30.65 -3.19
CA VAL A 101 -10.13 29.77 -2.01
C VAL A 101 -9.50 30.55 -0.85
N ARG A 102 -10.16 30.57 0.32
CA ARG A 102 -9.72 31.35 1.50
C ARG A 102 -8.62 30.64 2.28
N SER A 103 -8.68 29.32 2.33
CA SER A 103 -7.75 28.41 3.00
C SER A 103 -7.76 27.10 2.23
N ASP A 104 -6.68 26.34 2.32
CA ASP A 104 -6.54 25.00 1.75
C ASP A 104 -7.84 24.18 1.85
N ALA A 105 -8.29 23.66 0.71
CA ALA A 105 -9.63 23.10 0.56
C ALA A 105 -9.59 21.72 -0.11
N ASN A 106 -10.22 20.75 0.53
CA ASN A 106 -10.43 19.43 -0.06
C ASN A 106 -11.52 19.50 -1.13
N VAL A 107 -11.25 18.89 -2.27
CA VAL A 107 -12.20 18.65 -3.35
C VAL A 107 -12.79 17.27 -3.16
N ARG A 108 -14.11 17.12 -3.28
CA ARG A 108 -14.82 15.87 -3.01
C ARG A 108 -15.64 15.40 -4.20
N ALA A 109 -15.88 14.10 -4.30
CA ALA A 109 -16.73 13.49 -5.33
C ALA A 109 -18.21 13.89 -5.22
N GLY A 110 -18.61 14.59 -4.16
CA GLY A 110 -19.98 15.03 -3.95
C GLY A 110 -20.11 16.10 -2.86
N PRO A 111 -21.27 16.77 -2.76
CA PRO A 111 -21.53 17.84 -1.82
C PRO A 111 -21.77 17.28 -0.41
N GLY A 112 -20.69 17.10 0.35
CA GLY A 112 -20.75 16.66 1.74
C GLY A 112 -19.45 16.03 2.23
N THR A 113 -19.24 15.99 3.54
CA THR A 113 -18.06 15.36 4.15
C THR A 113 -18.12 13.83 4.15
N ASN A 114 -19.27 13.26 3.80
CA ASN A 114 -19.50 11.83 3.60
C ASN A 114 -19.11 11.34 2.18
N TYR A 115 -18.68 12.25 1.30
CA TYR A 115 -18.13 11.89 0.00
C TYR A 115 -16.60 11.81 0.06
N PRO A 116 -15.98 10.88 -0.69
CA PRO A 116 -14.52 10.78 -0.82
C PRO A 116 -13.87 12.10 -1.23
N ILE A 117 -12.62 12.32 -0.81
CA ILE A 117 -11.79 13.45 -1.26
C ILE A 117 -11.14 13.01 -2.57
N VAL A 118 -11.35 13.77 -3.65
CA VAL A 118 -10.84 13.46 -4.99
C VAL A 118 -9.75 14.44 -5.45
N GLY A 119 -9.44 15.44 -4.63
CA GLY A 119 -8.42 16.42 -4.95
C GLY A 119 -8.28 17.49 -3.88
N PHE A 120 -7.47 18.49 -4.21
CA PHE A 120 -7.08 19.54 -3.29
C PHE A 120 -6.90 20.86 -4.04
N ILE A 121 -7.29 21.97 -3.40
CA ILE A 121 -7.06 23.33 -3.92
C ILE A 121 -6.38 24.18 -2.84
N PRO A 122 -5.17 24.72 -3.10
CA PRO A 122 -4.46 25.57 -2.15
C PRO A 122 -5.14 26.94 -1.94
N ALA A 123 -4.88 27.53 -0.77
CA ALA A 123 -5.32 28.87 -0.43
C ALA A 123 -4.90 29.91 -1.48
N GLY A 124 -5.82 30.81 -1.82
CA GLY A 124 -5.59 31.90 -2.78
C GLY A 124 -5.76 31.54 -4.25
N GLN A 125 -5.96 30.26 -4.60
CA GLN A 125 -6.26 29.85 -5.97
C GLN A 125 -7.68 30.31 -6.38
N ALA A 126 -7.80 30.80 -7.61
CA ALA A 126 -9.09 31.09 -8.22
C ALA A 126 -9.64 29.80 -8.86
N ILE A 127 -10.92 29.50 -8.63
CA ILE A 127 -11.58 28.31 -9.15
C ILE A 127 -12.90 28.67 -9.81
N ALA A 128 -13.21 28.05 -10.94
CA ALA A 128 -14.48 28.25 -11.62
C ALA A 128 -15.59 27.48 -10.89
N LEU A 129 -16.70 28.18 -10.61
CA LEU A 129 -17.88 27.62 -9.95
C LEU A 129 -18.90 27.22 -11.02
N LEU A 130 -19.32 25.96 -11.00
CA LEU A 130 -20.21 25.36 -11.99
C LEU A 130 -21.67 25.35 -11.52
N ALA A 131 -21.89 24.91 -10.28
CA ALA A 131 -23.21 24.77 -9.68
C ALA A 131 -23.14 24.88 -8.15
N VAL A 132 -24.29 24.94 -7.51
CA VAL A 132 -24.43 24.87 -6.06
C VAL A 132 -25.32 23.69 -5.69
N ASP A 133 -25.04 23.03 -4.56
CA ASP A 133 -25.90 21.97 -4.07
C ASP A 133 -27.26 22.53 -3.59
N PRO A 134 -28.31 21.71 -3.47
CA PRO A 134 -29.63 22.15 -3.00
C PRO A 134 -29.63 22.87 -1.63
N SER A 135 -28.64 22.62 -0.76
CA SER A 135 -28.52 23.30 0.53
C SER A 135 -27.78 24.65 0.47
N GLY A 136 -27.13 24.96 -0.64
CA GLY A 136 -26.35 26.20 -0.79
C GLY A 136 -24.99 26.18 -0.08
N GLN A 137 -24.55 25.04 0.44
CA GLN A 137 -23.35 24.91 1.29
C GLN A 137 -22.13 24.38 0.54
N TRP A 138 -22.33 23.73 -0.60
CA TRP A 138 -21.28 23.12 -1.42
C TRP A 138 -21.37 23.63 -2.85
N TYR A 139 -20.21 23.86 -3.45
CA TYR A 139 -20.09 24.38 -4.80
C TYR A 139 -19.39 23.35 -5.66
N GLN A 140 -19.99 23.05 -6.80
CA GLN A 140 -19.38 22.23 -7.82
C GLN A 140 -18.35 23.10 -8.54
N VAL A 141 -17.14 22.59 -8.70
CA VAL A 141 -15.98 23.34 -9.18
C VAL A 141 -15.32 22.63 -10.35
N ASP A 142 -14.80 23.42 -11.28
CA ASP A 142 -13.98 22.93 -12.38
C ASP A 142 -12.51 22.91 -11.94
N VAL A 143 -11.98 21.71 -11.71
CA VAL A 143 -10.59 21.45 -11.33
C VAL A 143 -9.79 20.79 -12.46
N GLY A 144 -10.32 20.74 -13.68
CA GLY A 144 -9.65 20.15 -14.85
C GLY A 144 -10.07 18.73 -15.23
N ASP A 145 -10.93 18.09 -14.42
CA ASP A 145 -11.61 16.82 -14.73
C ASP A 145 -13.08 17.07 -15.09
N ASP A 146 -13.81 16.04 -15.55
CA ASP A 146 -15.16 16.02 -16.16
C ASP A 146 -16.33 16.67 -15.35
N GLY A 147 -16.05 17.52 -14.36
CA GLY A 147 -17.01 18.44 -13.76
C GLY A 147 -17.68 17.91 -12.48
N GLU A 148 -17.24 16.79 -11.91
CA GLU A 148 -17.92 16.12 -10.78
C GLU A 148 -17.37 16.48 -9.38
N SER A 149 -16.62 17.57 -9.28
CA SER A 149 -15.87 17.92 -8.07
C SER A 149 -16.54 18.99 -7.21
N TRP A 150 -16.46 18.85 -5.89
CA TRP A 150 -17.20 19.67 -4.93
C TRP A 150 -16.32 20.24 -3.83
N VAL A 151 -16.53 21.51 -3.48
CA VAL A 151 -15.81 22.20 -2.41
C VAL A 151 -16.79 22.88 -1.46
N ALA A 152 -16.48 22.85 -0.16
CA ALA A 152 -17.31 23.48 0.86
C ALA A 152 -17.30 25.02 0.67
N GLY A 153 -18.48 25.61 0.53
CA GLY A 153 -18.65 27.05 0.26
C GLY A 153 -18.02 27.96 1.31
N LYS A 154 -17.98 27.52 2.57
CA LYS A 154 -17.30 28.26 3.66
C LYS A 154 -15.80 28.48 3.40
N LEU A 155 -15.19 27.67 2.53
CA LEU A 155 -13.77 27.75 2.17
C LEU A 155 -13.53 28.62 0.94
N ILE A 156 -14.59 29.11 0.27
CA ILE A 156 -14.50 29.91 -0.94
C ILE A 156 -14.99 31.33 -0.66
N GLU A 157 -14.19 32.31 -1.07
CA GLU A 157 -14.63 33.68 -1.28
C GLU A 157 -15.40 33.75 -2.61
N LEU A 158 -16.71 33.82 -2.50
CA LEU A 158 -17.63 33.86 -3.64
C LEU A 158 -17.66 35.26 -4.26
N PRO A 159 -17.72 35.37 -5.60
CA PRO A 159 -17.92 36.65 -6.26
C PRO A 159 -19.34 37.19 -5.98
N ASN A 160 -19.55 38.49 -6.14
CA ASN A 160 -20.88 39.11 -5.97
C ASN A 160 -21.15 40.09 -7.13
N PRO A 161 -22.23 39.94 -7.91
CA PRO A 161 -23.28 38.91 -7.78
C PRO A 161 -22.81 37.51 -8.21
N LEU A 162 -23.30 36.49 -7.51
CA LEU A 162 -23.16 35.08 -7.90
C LEU A 162 -24.54 34.50 -8.21
N VAL A 163 -24.67 33.93 -9.40
CA VAL A 163 -25.84 33.18 -9.82
C VAL A 163 -25.33 31.86 -10.41
N LEU A 164 -25.63 30.75 -9.75
CA LEU A 164 -25.29 29.41 -10.19
C LEU A 164 -26.55 28.56 -10.31
N PRO A 165 -26.58 27.60 -11.26
CA PRO A 165 -27.62 26.58 -11.26
C PRO A 165 -27.50 25.69 -10.01
N THR A 166 -28.64 25.17 -9.55
CA THR A 166 -28.65 24.10 -8.54
C THR A 166 -28.32 22.78 -9.22
N ALA A 167 -27.35 22.02 -8.71
CA ALA A 167 -27.03 20.71 -9.26
C ALA A 167 -28.18 19.72 -9.01
N ILE A 168 -28.50 18.93 -10.03
CA ILE A 168 -29.60 17.96 -10.03
C ILE A 168 -29.13 16.50 -10.09
N ASP A 169 -27.92 16.25 -10.59
CA ASP A 169 -27.31 14.92 -10.70
C ASP A 169 -26.14 14.80 -9.70
N ILE A 170 -26.47 14.82 -8.41
CA ILE A 170 -25.48 14.62 -7.35
C ILE A 170 -25.26 13.11 -7.18
N PRO A 171 -24.01 12.60 -7.23
CA PRO A 171 -23.73 11.20 -6.95
C PRO A 171 -24.32 10.82 -5.59
N THR A 172 -24.92 9.63 -5.47
CA THR A 172 -25.27 9.13 -4.14
C THR A 172 -23.98 8.92 -3.35
N PRO A 173 -23.91 9.34 -2.07
CA PRO A 173 -22.73 9.06 -1.28
C PRO A 173 -22.59 7.55 -1.18
N PRO A 174 -21.34 7.02 -1.12
CA PRO A 174 -21.14 5.62 -0.81
C PRO A 174 -21.94 5.29 0.46
N PRO A 175 -22.61 4.12 0.54
CA PRO A 175 -23.38 3.78 1.72
C PRO A 175 -22.49 3.92 2.95
N THR A 176 -22.96 4.66 3.95
CA THR A 176 -22.28 4.75 5.24
C THR A 176 -22.08 3.32 5.71
N PRO A 177 -20.84 2.86 5.86
CA PRO A 177 -20.65 1.45 6.12
C PRO A 177 -21.27 1.09 7.47
N THR A 178 -21.79 -0.12 7.59
CA THR A 178 -22.50 -0.54 8.81
C THR A 178 -21.53 -1.29 9.71
N PRO A 179 -21.55 -1.06 11.04
CA PRO A 179 -20.78 -1.90 11.96
C PRO A 179 -21.09 -3.38 11.71
N GLY A 180 -20.05 -4.18 11.44
CA GLY A 180 -20.19 -5.61 11.12
C GLY A 180 -20.35 -5.98 9.65
N ASP A 181 -20.10 -5.07 8.70
CA ASP A 181 -20.05 -5.43 7.27
C ASP A 181 -19.09 -6.62 7.04
N VAL A 182 -19.58 -7.64 6.32
CA VAL A 182 -18.85 -8.88 6.02
C VAL A 182 -17.62 -8.58 5.17
N VAL A 183 -16.52 -9.27 5.46
CA VAL A 183 -15.32 -9.23 4.62
C VAL A 183 -15.57 -10.05 3.35
N ARG A 184 -15.40 -9.44 2.18
CA ARG A 184 -15.55 -10.07 0.87
C ARG A 184 -14.19 -10.55 0.38
N LEU A 185 -14.15 -11.76 -0.14
CA LEU A 185 -13.00 -12.36 -0.81
C LEU A 185 -13.42 -12.77 -2.22
N TYR A 186 -12.77 -12.22 -3.24
CA TYR A 186 -13.11 -12.48 -4.64
C TYR A 186 -11.93 -12.23 -5.58
N GLU A 187 -11.98 -12.84 -6.76
CA GLU A 187 -11.01 -12.60 -7.82
C GLU A 187 -11.48 -11.50 -8.77
N SER A 188 -10.53 -10.76 -9.32
CA SER A 188 -10.74 -9.82 -10.43
C SER A 188 -9.49 -9.80 -11.32
N GLU A 189 -9.47 -8.90 -12.30
CA GLU A 189 -8.32 -8.71 -13.18
C GLU A 189 -7.97 -7.23 -13.28
N VAL A 190 -6.71 -6.95 -13.60
CA VAL A 190 -6.21 -5.61 -13.96
C VAL A 190 -5.41 -5.72 -15.24
N THR A 191 -5.58 -4.76 -16.15
CA THR A 191 -4.76 -4.67 -17.36
C THR A 191 -3.77 -3.53 -17.19
N ILE A 192 -2.48 -3.84 -17.32
CA ILE A 192 -1.37 -2.90 -17.14
C ILE A 192 -0.55 -2.92 -18.44
N PRO A 193 -0.13 -1.76 -18.98
CA PRO A 193 0.89 -1.70 -20.01
C PRO A 193 2.19 -2.33 -19.51
N THR A 194 2.65 -3.38 -20.18
CA THR A 194 3.81 -4.17 -19.77
C THR A 194 4.84 -4.23 -20.88
N TYR A 195 6.07 -3.81 -20.57
CA TYR A 195 7.20 -4.03 -21.46
C TYR A 195 7.50 -5.54 -21.55
N PRO A 196 7.86 -6.09 -22.71
CA PRO A 196 8.03 -7.53 -22.94
C PRO A 196 9.34 -8.10 -22.33
N TRP A 197 9.61 -7.78 -21.07
CA TRP A 197 10.84 -8.10 -20.35
C TRP A 197 11.11 -9.60 -20.22
N GLN A 198 10.06 -10.43 -20.16
CA GLN A 198 10.18 -11.88 -20.06
C GLN A 198 10.91 -12.51 -21.27
N SER A 199 10.90 -11.85 -22.43
CA SER A 199 11.61 -12.32 -23.62
C SER A 199 13.14 -12.20 -23.50
N PHE A 200 13.63 -11.51 -22.47
CA PHE A 200 15.03 -11.24 -22.20
C PHE A 200 15.52 -11.98 -20.95
N LEU A 201 14.75 -12.93 -20.45
CA LEU A 201 15.11 -13.75 -19.30
C LEU A 201 15.77 -15.05 -19.74
N THR A 202 16.80 -15.46 -19.00
CA THR A 202 17.40 -16.79 -19.08
C THR A 202 17.46 -17.41 -17.68
N PRO A 203 17.10 -18.70 -17.53
CA PRO A 203 17.23 -19.38 -16.25
C PRO A 203 18.68 -19.35 -15.73
N SER A 204 18.82 -19.14 -14.43
CA SER A 204 20.08 -19.14 -13.70
C SER A 204 19.90 -19.83 -12.34
N TYR A 205 21.00 -20.09 -11.65
CA TYR A 205 21.02 -20.80 -10.38
C TYR A 205 22.06 -20.19 -9.45
N ASP A 206 21.66 -19.92 -8.21
CA ASP A 206 22.56 -19.51 -7.14
C ASP A 206 22.90 -20.73 -6.27
N GLU A 207 24.15 -21.20 -6.36
CA GLU A 207 24.64 -22.34 -5.57
C GLU A 207 24.68 -22.06 -4.06
N THR A 208 24.74 -20.78 -3.65
CA THR A 208 24.84 -20.39 -2.24
C THR A 208 23.50 -20.55 -1.53
N THR A 209 22.43 -20.11 -2.19
CA THR A 209 21.07 -20.17 -1.65
C THR A 209 20.31 -21.40 -2.13
N GLY A 210 20.80 -22.09 -3.17
CA GLY A 210 20.12 -23.19 -3.81
C GLY A 210 18.90 -22.74 -4.64
N TRP A 211 18.83 -21.46 -5.00
CA TRP A 211 17.65 -20.85 -5.61
C TRP A 211 17.79 -20.78 -7.15
N THR A 212 16.77 -21.20 -7.89
CA THR A 212 16.69 -20.98 -9.35
C THR A 212 16.02 -19.65 -9.64
N PHE A 213 16.66 -18.78 -10.41
CA PHE A 213 16.13 -17.45 -10.72
C PHE A 213 16.27 -17.14 -12.21
N SER A 214 15.78 -15.97 -12.63
CA SER A 214 15.93 -15.50 -14.01
C SER A 214 16.97 -14.39 -14.09
N HIS A 215 18.00 -14.58 -14.91
CA HIS A 215 18.92 -13.52 -15.30
C HIS A 215 18.31 -12.71 -16.45
N PHE A 216 18.26 -11.40 -16.32
CA PHE A 216 17.77 -10.44 -17.30
C PHE A 216 18.90 -9.90 -18.18
N ASP A 217 18.79 -10.08 -19.49
CA ASP A 217 19.70 -9.50 -20.46
C ASP A 217 19.34 -8.04 -20.74
N ARG A 218 19.83 -7.14 -19.88
CA ARG A 218 19.57 -5.70 -19.97
C ARG A 218 20.11 -5.09 -21.27
N GLU A 219 21.25 -5.55 -21.77
CA GLU A 219 21.84 -5.03 -23.01
C GLU A 219 20.96 -5.38 -24.21
N ALA A 220 20.52 -6.64 -24.33
CA ALA A 220 19.61 -7.06 -25.38
C ALA A 220 18.26 -6.31 -25.30
N TYR A 221 17.72 -6.12 -24.09
CA TYR A 221 16.50 -5.36 -23.86
C TYR A 221 16.63 -3.91 -24.35
N GLN A 222 17.71 -3.22 -23.96
CA GLN A 222 17.95 -1.84 -24.36
C GLN A 222 18.14 -1.70 -25.87
N ASN A 223 18.86 -2.63 -26.50
CA ASN A 223 19.08 -2.66 -27.94
C ASN A 223 17.77 -2.91 -28.72
N ALA A 224 16.82 -3.65 -28.14
CA ALA A 224 15.53 -3.93 -28.76
C ALA A 224 14.54 -2.76 -28.67
N GLN A 225 14.74 -1.81 -27.75
CA GLN A 225 13.86 -0.65 -27.49
C GLN A 225 12.36 -1.00 -27.50
N PRO A 226 11.94 -2.04 -26.74
CA PRO A 226 10.59 -2.53 -26.84
C PRO A 226 9.58 -1.50 -26.32
N GLN A 227 8.33 -1.62 -26.79
CA GLN A 227 7.20 -0.81 -26.34
C GLN A 227 6.28 -1.65 -25.44
N PRO A 228 5.59 -1.04 -24.47
CA PRO A 228 4.67 -1.77 -23.61
C PRO A 228 3.44 -2.22 -24.40
N ILE A 229 2.92 -3.40 -24.05
CA ILE A 229 1.66 -3.93 -24.57
C ILE A 229 0.68 -4.15 -23.42
N PRO A 230 -0.63 -3.99 -23.63
CA PRO A 230 -1.61 -4.31 -22.61
C PRO A 230 -1.49 -5.78 -22.20
N GLN A 231 -1.26 -6.03 -20.91
CA GLN A 231 -1.24 -7.36 -20.34
C GLN A 231 -2.20 -7.43 -19.15
N THR A 232 -3.00 -8.48 -19.12
CA THR A 232 -3.97 -8.72 -18.04
C THR A 232 -3.36 -9.61 -16.98
N TYR A 233 -3.54 -9.22 -15.72
CA TYR A 233 -3.07 -9.91 -14.53
C TYR A 233 -4.24 -10.16 -13.59
N ARG A 234 -4.16 -11.28 -12.87
CA ARG A 234 -5.17 -11.65 -11.87
C ARG A 234 -4.94 -10.90 -10.57
N LEU A 235 -6.03 -10.55 -9.91
CA LEU A 235 -6.06 -9.98 -8.57
C LEU A 235 -6.91 -10.85 -7.64
N ILE A 236 -6.44 -10.99 -6.40
CA ILE A 236 -7.23 -11.53 -5.29
C ILE A 236 -7.56 -10.37 -4.36
N ASN A 237 -8.83 -10.16 -4.11
CA ASN A 237 -9.34 -8.98 -3.42
C ASN A 237 -9.84 -9.38 -2.04
N LEU A 238 -9.39 -8.67 -1.00
CA LEU A 238 -10.04 -8.65 0.29
C LEU A 238 -10.65 -7.27 0.51
N GLU A 239 -11.94 -7.21 0.79
CA GLU A 239 -12.61 -5.94 1.02
C GLU A 239 -13.52 -6.00 2.24
N ASN A 240 -13.34 -5.07 3.17
CA ASN A 240 -14.29 -4.81 4.24
C ASN A 240 -14.84 -3.38 4.09
N ARG A 241 -15.47 -2.84 5.14
CA ARG A 241 -16.00 -1.49 5.07
C ARG A 241 -14.96 -0.37 4.94
N TRP A 242 -13.75 -0.57 5.45
CA TRP A 242 -12.70 0.43 5.56
C TRP A 242 -11.64 0.29 4.48
N LEU A 243 -11.28 -0.95 4.13
CA LEU A 243 -10.19 -1.26 3.22
C LEU A 243 -10.67 -2.09 2.04
N ARG A 244 -10.05 -1.86 0.87
CA ARG A 244 -9.89 -2.86 -0.19
C ARG A 244 -8.40 -3.12 -0.37
N VAL A 245 -7.99 -4.37 -0.25
CA VAL A 245 -6.62 -4.81 -0.44
C VAL A 245 -6.56 -5.76 -1.61
N ASN A 246 -5.63 -5.50 -2.53
CA ASN A 246 -5.45 -6.27 -3.75
C ASN A 246 -4.13 -7.03 -3.70
N VAL A 247 -4.16 -8.33 -3.91
CA VAL A 247 -2.97 -9.17 -4.05
C VAL A 247 -2.80 -9.52 -5.52
N LEU A 248 -1.57 -9.43 -6.03
CA LEU A 248 -1.17 -9.67 -7.41
C LEU A 248 -0.28 -10.90 -7.48
N PRO A 249 -0.86 -12.12 -7.50
CA PRO A 249 -0.10 -13.38 -7.50
C PRO A 249 0.80 -13.51 -8.72
N ASP A 250 0.42 -12.95 -9.87
CA ASP A 250 1.14 -13.14 -11.12
C ASP A 250 2.47 -12.35 -11.19
N LEU A 251 2.76 -11.48 -10.22
CA LEU A 251 3.98 -10.69 -10.10
C LEU A 251 4.50 -10.69 -8.65
N GLY A 252 5.09 -11.80 -8.22
CA GLY A 252 5.79 -11.94 -6.95
C GLY A 252 4.88 -12.09 -5.73
N GLY A 253 3.60 -12.41 -5.91
CA GLY A 253 2.67 -12.52 -4.78
C GLY A 253 2.44 -11.21 -4.03
N ARG A 254 2.79 -10.07 -4.61
CA ARG A 254 2.82 -8.77 -3.92
C ARG A 254 1.42 -8.31 -3.50
N ILE A 255 1.35 -7.52 -2.43
CA ILE A 255 0.15 -6.73 -2.14
C ILE A 255 0.21 -5.50 -3.04
N TYR A 256 -0.61 -5.45 -4.06
CA TYR A 256 -0.53 -4.43 -5.11
C TYR A 256 -1.18 -3.09 -4.72
N GLN A 257 -2.30 -3.12 -4.00
CA GLN A 257 -3.01 -1.90 -3.58
C GLN A 257 -3.53 -2.04 -2.14
N LEU A 258 -3.51 -0.92 -1.42
CA LEU A 258 -4.14 -0.72 -0.12
C LEU A 258 -5.05 0.50 -0.25
N ILE A 259 -6.32 0.28 -0.58
CA ILE A 259 -7.28 1.37 -0.78
C ILE A 259 -7.98 1.67 0.54
N TYR A 260 -7.82 2.89 1.05
CA TYR A 260 -8.55 3.39 2.19
C TYR A 260 -9.88 3.99 1.73
N LYS A 261 -10.97 3.23 1.89
CA LYS A 261 -12.30 3.56 1.35
C LYS A 261 -12.87 4.91 1.83
N PRO A 262 -12.62 5.39 3.06
CA PRO A 262 -13.11 6.70 3.49
C PRO A 262 -12.54 7.88 2.71
N THR A 263 -11.29 7.82 2.25
CA THR A 263 -10.70 8.85 1.39
C THR A 263 -10.87 8.50 -0.09
N GLY A 264 -10.92 7.20 -0.42
CA GLY A 264 -10.97 6.68 -1.78
C GLY A 264 -9.58 6.41 -2.38
N ASN A 265 -8.52 6.71 -1.63
CA ASN A 265 -7.16 6.72 -2.12
C ASN A 265 -6.48 5.36 -1.97
N ASN A 266 -5.54 5.08 -2.87
CA ASN A 266 -4.58 3.99 -2.70
C ASN A 266 -3.39 4.54 -1.91
N GLU A 267 -3.04 3.87 -0.82
CA GLU A 267 -1.93 4.30 0.04
C GLU A 267 -0.58 3.80 -0.47
N PHE A 268 -0.61 2.74 -1.29
CA PHE A 268 0.57 2.23 -1.98
C PHE A 268 0.73 2.92 -3.32
N TYR A 269 1.98 3.06 -3.74
CA TYR A 269 2.29 3.47 -5.10
C TYR A 269 1.88 2.37 -6.08
N GLN A 270 1.30 2.77 -7.20
CA GLN A 270 0.91 1.89 -8.29
C GLN A 270 1.56 2.38 -9.58
N ASN A 271 2.58 1.68 -10.07
CA ASN A 271 3.22 2.09 -11.31
C ASN A 271 2.23 1.93 -12.48
N PRO A 272 2.04 2.96 -13.33
CA PRO A 272 1.17 2.83 -14.51
C PRO A 272 1.70 1.82 -15.53
N VAL A 273 2.96 1.39 -15.43
CA VAL A 273 3.60 0.43 -16.35
C VAL A 273 4.41 -0.64 -15.62
N ILE A 274 4.55 -1.82 -16.23
CA ILE A 274 5.49 -2.84 -15.79
C ILE A 274 6.76 -2.72 -16.65
N LYS A 275 7.82 -2.14 -16.07
CA LYS A 275 9.03 -1.73 -16.77
C LYS A 275 10.30 -2.16 -16.00
N PRO A 276 11.26 -2.85 -16.63
CA PRO A 276 12.55 -3.15 -16.03
C PRO A 276 13.36 -1.90 -15.73
N SER A 277 13.83 -1.79 -14.49
CA SER A 277 14.69 -0.70 -14.00
C SER A 277 16.19 -1.04 -14.13
N PRO A 278 17.11 -0.08 -13.94
CA PRO A 278 18.54 -0.37 -13.78
C PRO A 278 18.90 -1.07 -12.45
N TRP A 279 17.95 -1.37 -11.57
CA TRP A 279 18.20 -1.86 -10.21
C TRP A 279 17.81 -3.33 -10.04
N GLY A 280 18.00 -3.84 -8.81
CA GLY A 280 17.84 -5.24 -8.45
C GLY A 280 19.18 -5.96 -8.29
N PRO A 281 19.16 -7.23 -7.88
CA PRO A 281 20.39 -7.96 -7.58
C PRO A 281 21.30 -8.03 -8.81
N PRO A 282 22.61 -7.73 -8.68
CA PRO A 282 23.55 -7.80 -9.78
C PRO A 282 23.59 -9.18 -10.46
N GLU A 283 23.39 -10.26 -9.69
CA GLU A 283 23.36 -11.64 -10.19
C GLU A 283 22.19 -11.89 -11.14
N MET A 284 21.10 -11.11 -11.04
CA MET A 284 20.00 -11.14 -11.99
C MET A 284 20.28 -10.30 -13.25
N GLY A 285 21.43 -9.64 -13.34
CA GLY A 285 21.70 -8.71 -14.45
C GLY A 285 20.95 -7.38 -14.32
N THR A 286 20.46 -7.03 -13.12
CA THR A 286 19.50 -5.93 -12.83
C THR A 286 18.16 -6.15 -13.55
N GLY A 287 17.27 -5.16 -13.62
CA GLY A 287 15.96 -5.31 -14.27
C GLY A 287 14.79 -5.48 -13.32
N TRP A 288 14.97 -5.19 -12.03
CA TRP A 288 13.90 -5.18 -11.04
C TRP A 288 12.73 -4.31 -11.52
N LEU A 289 11.51 -4.79 -11.28
CA LEU A 289 10.29 -4.10 -11.66
C LEU A 289 9.76 -3.28 -10.49
N ALA A 290 9.81 -1.96 -10.62
CA ALA A 290 9.19 -1.04 -9.67
C ALA A 290 7.66 -1.00 -9.84
N VAL A 291 6.98 -2.16 -9.77
CA VAL A 291 5.53 -2.30 -9.99
C VAL A 291 4.71 -1.47 -8.99
N GLY A 292 5.29 -1.20 -7.83
CA GLY A 292 4.61 -0.63 -6.68
C GLY A 292 4.00 -1.73 -5.79
N GLY A 293 3.15 -1.29 -4.86
CA GLY A 293 2.59 -2.15 -3.82
C GLY A 293 3.59 -2.46 -2.70
N MET A 294 3.49 -3.67 -2.16
CA MET A 294 4.40 -4.24 -1.16
C MET A 294 4.89 -5.60 -1.64
N GLU A 295 6.20 -5.74 -1.78
CA GLU A 295 6.86 -6.95 -2.29
C GLU A 295 7.75 -7.65 -1.25
N TRP A 296 8.20 -8.85 -1.62
CA TRP A 296 8.97 -9.75 -0.77
C TRP A 296 10.37 -9.95 -1.37
N GLY A 297 11.37 -9.38 -0.74
CA GLY A 297 12.77 -9.51 -1.12
C GLY A 297 13.43 -10.72 -0.45
N LEU A 298 13.67 -11.77 -1.24
CA LEU A 298 14.33 -13.02 -0.84
C LEU A 298 14.97 -13.72 -2.06
N PRO A 299 15.99 -14.58 -1.89
CA PRO A 299 16.75 -14.86 -0.67
C PRO A 299 17.95 -13.93 -0.47
N VAL A 300 18.16 -12.96 -1.36
CA VAL A 300 19.28 -12.01 -1.33
C VAL A 300 18.77 -10.59 -1.10
N PRO A 301 19.64 -9.65 -0.67
CA PRO A 301 19.27 -8.24 -0.52
C PRO A 301 18.84 -7.58 -1.83
N GLU A 302 18.40 -6.33 -1.74
CA GLU A 302 18.04 -5.49 -2.89
C GLU A 302 16.98 -6.13 -3.80
N HIS A 303 15.77 -6.32 -3.25
CA HIS A 303 14.58 -6.90 -3.89
C HIS A 303 14.58 -8.41 -4.10
N GLY A 304 15.72 -9.09 -3.96
CA GLY A 304 15.79 -10.55 -4.09
C GLY A 304 15.48 -11.06 -5.50
N TYR A 305 15.20 -12.36 -5.61
CA TYR A 305 15.00 -13.06 -6.87
C TYR A 305 13.53 -13.28 -7.25
N ALA A 306 12.61 -13.20 -6.29
CA ALA A 306 11.23 -13.67 -6.45
C ALA A 306 10.21 -12.57 -6.80
N TRP A 307 10.63 -11.34 -7.06
CA TRP A 307 9.74 -10.19 -7.27
C TRP A 307 8.89 -10.27 -8.55
N GLY A 308 9.34 -10.99 -9.58
CA GLY A 308 8.75 -10.97 -10.93
C GLY A 308 8.07 -12.26 -11.37
N GLU A 309 8.23 -13.35 -10.62
CA GLU A 309 7.65 -14.64 -10.96
C GLU A 309 6.22 -14.81 -10.43
N PRO A 310 5.37 -15.64 -11.06
CA PRO A 310 4.05 -15.95 -10.50
C PRO A 310 4.15 -16.75 -9.22
N TRP A 311 3.40 -16.37 -8.19
CA TRP A 311 3.30 -17.08 -6.91
C TRP A 311 2.02 -17.89 -6.81
N GLY A 312 2.07 -18.96 -6.01
CA GLY A 312 0.90 -19.72 -5.60
C GLY A 312 0.03 -18.92 -4.62
N HIS A 313 -1.23 -19.30 -4.49
CA HIS A 313 -2.12 -18.71 -3.49
C HIS A 313 -3.20 -19.68 -3.02
N ILE A 314 -3.69 -19.48 -1.78
CA ILE A 314 -4.81 -20.20 -1.17
C ILE A 314 -5.74 -19.18 -0.51
N THR A 315 -7.00 -19.18 -0.89
CA THR A 315 -8.05 -18.40 -0.22
C THR A 315 -8.47 -19.05 1.09
N LEU A 316 -8.56 -18.26 2.16
CA LEU A 316 -8.90 -18.70 3.51
C LEU A 316 -10.23 -18.07 3.98
N PRO A 317 -11.39 -18.61 3.56
CA PRO A 317 -12.65 -18.11 4.07
C PRO A 317 -12.85 -18.51 5.54
N GLY A 318 -13.17 -17.53 6.38
CA GLY A 318 -13.56 -17.70 7.78
C GLY A 318 -15.01 -17.27 8.02
N GLU A 319 -15.49 -17.37 9.27
CA GLU A 319 -16.87 -16.95 9.62
C GLU A 319 -17.06 -15.42 9.57
N SER A 320 -16.01 -14.66 9.88
CA SER A 320 -16.04 -13.20 9.93
C SER A 320 -14.79 -12.60 9.27
N THR A 321 -13.60 -13.05 9.67
CA THR A 321 -12.32 -12.75 9.02
C THR A 321 -12.17 -13.57 7.73
N GLN A 322 -11.64 -12.95 6.68
CA GLN A 322 -11.22 -13.66 5.46
C GLN A 322 -9.72 -13.44 5.27
N GLY A 323 -9.05 -14.40 4.65
CA GLY A 323 -7.62 -14.30 4.33
C GLY A 323 -7.26 -14.85 2.96
N VAL A 324 -6.02 -14.59 2.55
CA VAL A 324 -5.35 -15.22 1.43
C VAL A 324 -3.90 -15.46 1.81
N THR A 325 -3.41 -16.67 1.60
CA THR A 325 -1.98 -16.99 1.67
C THR A 325 -1.41 -16.94 0.27
N VAL A 326 -0.30 -16.23 0.07
CA VAL A 326 0.54 -16.29 -1.14
C VAL A 326 1.87 -16.92 -0.79
N PHE A 327 2.46 -17.64 -1.74
CA PHE A 327 3.71 -18.36 -1.50
C PHE A 327 4.52 -18.53 -2.78
N ASP A 328 5.85 -18.51 -2.66
CA ASP A 328 6.73 -18.77 -3.80
C ASP A 328 6.67 -20.25 -4.23
N ASN A 329 7.21 -20.56 -5.40
CA ASN A 329 7.16 -21.92 -5.93
C ASN A 329 8.40 -22.78 -5.61
N HIS A 330 9.30 -22.31 -4.74
CA HIS A 330 10.52 -23.02 -4.36
C HIS A 330 10.21 -24.01 -3.23
N GLN A 331 10.55 -25.28 -3.42
CA GLN A 331 10.14 -26.39 -2.53
C GLN A 331 11.33 -27.16 -1.94
N ASP A 332 12.53 -26.77 -2.32
CA ASP A 332 13.79 -27.47 -2.09
C ASP A 332 14.91 -26.49 -1.66
N SER A 333 14.51 -25.26 -1.31
CA SER A 333 15.34 -24.19 -0.74
C SER A 333 14.53 -23.47 0.34
N VAL A 334 14.92 -22.26 0.72
CA VAL A 334 14.09 -21.37 1.51
C VAL A 334 12.80 -21.03 0.75
N HIS A 335 11.71 -21.04 1.51
CA HIS A 335 10.33 -20.85 1.07
C HIS A 335 9.67 -19.83 1.96
N LEU A 336 8.92 -18.91 1.37
CA LEU A 336 8.11 -17.91 2.04
C LEU A 336 6.63 -18.15 1.73
N SER A 337 5.84 -18.18 2.80
CA SER A 337 4.39 -17.98 2.75
C SER A 337 4.03 -16.69 3.49
N VAL A 338 3.14 -15.89 2.90
CA VAL A 338 2.58 -14.67 3.50
C VAL A 338 1.07 -14.76 3.50
N THR A 339 0.47 -14.74 4.68
CA THR A 339 -0.99 -14.71 4.86
C THR A 339 -1.46 -13.31 5.16
N LEU A 340 -2.23 -12.74 4.24
CA LEU A 340 -2.98 -11.51 4.41
C LEU A 340 -4.38 -11.82 4.95
N ALA A 341 -4.82 -11.13 6.00
CA ALA A 341 -6.19 -11.22 6.51
C ALA A 341 -6.82 -9.86 6.80
N LEU A 342 -8.14 -9.78 6.57
CA LEU A 342 -8.97 -8.66 7.00
C LEU A 342 -10.08 -9.16 7.92
N ALA A 343 -10.30 -8.43 9.00
CA ALA A 343 -11.43 -8.60 9.90
C ALA A 343 -12.57 -7.61 9.56
N PRO A 344 -13.83 -7.89 9.94
CA PRO A 344 -14.90 -6.91 9.85
C PRO A 344 -14.60 -5.65 10.69
N ASP A 345 -15.14 -4.51 10.25
CA ASP A 345 -15.11 -3.24 10.98
C ASP A 345 -13.72 -2.74 11.44
N THR A 346 -12.65 -3.22 10.81
CA THR A 346 -11.26 -2.85 11.12
C THR A 346 -10.54 -2.29 9.88
N SER A 347 -9.89 -1.14 9.99
CA SER A 347 -9.11 -0.49 8.94
C SER A 347 -7.64 -0.91 8.99
N ALA A 348 -7.35 -2.18 9.21
CA ALA A 348 -5.99 -2.70 9.25
C ALA A 348 -5.90 -4.02 8.50
N MET A 349 -4.79 -4.20 7.77
CA MET A 349 -4.41 -5.48 7.23
C MET A 349 -3.45 -6.19 8.19
N GLN A 350 -3.69 -7.48 8.39
CA GLN A 350 -2.84 -8.36 9.18
C GLN A 350 -2.04 -9.24 8.24
N LEU A 351 -0.74 -9.29 8.45
CA LEU A 351 0.19 -10.13 7.71
C LEU A 351 0.80 -11.14 8.67
N HIS A 352 0.79 -12.40 8.28
CA HIS A 352 1.52 -13.47 8.94
C HIS A 352 2.54 -14.04 7.97
N PHE A 353 3.82 -14.05 8.37
CA PHE A 353 4.92 -14.52 7.55
C PHE A 353 5.43 -15.84 8.09
N GLU A 354 5.72 -16.77 7.18
CA GLU A 354 6.40 -18.04 7.46
C GLU A 354 7.56 -18.17 6.48
N LEU A 355 8.79 -18.01 6.98
CA LEU A 355 10.02 -18.21 6.22
C LEU A 355 10.68 -19.51 6.68
N GLU A 356 10.63 -20.54 5.84
CA GLU A 356 11.08 -21.89 6.16
C GLU A 356 12.21 -22.32 5.24
N ASN A 357 13.16 -23.11 5.74
CA ASN A 357 14.10 -23.83 4.87
C ASN A 357 13.61 -25.25 4.60
N LEU A 358 13.05 -25.48 3.40
CA LEU A 358 12.60 -26.79 2.92
C LEU A 358 13.72 -27.65 2.33
N GLY A 359 14.93 -27.09 2.21
CA GLY A 359 16.10 -27.79 1.71
C GLY A 359 16.79 -28.67 2.76
N GLU A 360 17.81 -29.41 2.32
CA GLU A 360 18.54 -30.35 3.17
C GLU A 360 19.82 -29.75 3.81
N GLN A 361 20.17 -28.50 3.48
CA GLN A 361 21.37 -27.82 3.97
C GLN A 361 21.02 -26.49 4.65
N PRO A 362 21.84 -25.99 5.60
CA PRO A 362 21.69 -24.64 6.13
C PRO A 362 21.87 -23.59 5.04
N ILE A 363 21.00 -22.58 5.00
CA ILE A 363 20.99 -21.53 3.98
C ILE A 363 21.14 -20.14 4.62
N PRO A 364 22.09 -19.30 4.17
CA PRO A 364 22.11 -17.89 4.52
C PRO A 364 21.08 -17.12 3.69
N VAL A 365 20.11 -16.51 4.35
CA VAL A 365 18.97 -15.81 3.73
C VAL A 365 18.99 -14.34 4.14
N SER A 366 18.71 -13.48 3.16
CA SER A 366 18.18 -12.13 3.37
C SER A 366 16.69 -12.17 3.10
N PHE A 367 15.91 -11.68 4.05
CA PHE A 367 14.50 -11.40 3.83
C PHE A 367 14.21 -9.94 4.20
N TRP A 368 13.61 -9.21 3.27
CA TRP A 368 13.08 -7.87 3.49
C TRP A 368 11.75 -7.71 2.76
N LEU A 369 10.71 -7.25 3.45
CA LEU A 369 9.54 -6.68 2.78
C LEU A 369 9.87 -5.25 2.34
N ASP A 370 9.30 -4.81 1.23
CA ASP A 370 9.45 -3.45 0.72
C ASP A 370 8.08 -2.90 0.30
N ALA A 371 7.59 -1.89 1.02
CA ALA A 371 6.34 -1.20 0.70
C ALA A 371 6.63 0.14 0.02
N MET A 372 6.21 0.26 -1.25
CA MET A 372 6.27 1.49 -2.03
C MET A 372 5.03 2.32 -1.73
N LEU A 373 5.22 3.51 -1.15
CA LEU A 373 4.16 4.34 -0.61
C LEU A 373 4.05 5.65 -1.39
N ALA A 374 2.81 6.03 -1.70
CA ALA A 374 2.44 7.31 -2.26
C ALA A 374 1.06 7.76 -1.70
N PRO A 375 0.93 7.91 -0.37
CA PRO A 375 -0.36 8.12 0.29
C PRO A 375 -1.02 9.42 -0.14
N GLY A 376 -2.33 9.35 -0.42
CA GLY A 376 -3.13 10.44 -0.96
C GLY A 376 -3.62 10.20 -2.40
N PRO A 377 -4.27 11.19 -3.01
CA PRO A 377 -5.07 10.96 -4.22
C PRO A 377 -4.25 10.89 -5.52
N SER A 378 -2.98 11.29 -5.50
CA SER A 378 -2.23 11.59 -6.73
C SER A 378 -1.33 10.46 -7.22
N ASN A 379 -1.24 9.33 -6.51
CA ASN A 379 -0.32 8.23 -6.83
C ASN A 379 1.13 8.71 -7.04
N THR A 380 1.52 9.76 -6.32
CA THR A 380 2.88 10.31 -6.33
C THR A 380 3.12 11.06 -5.02
N VAL A 381 4.38 11.16 -4.60
CA VAL A 381 4.77 11.81 -3.34
C VAL A 381 5.04 13.30 -3.48
N GLY A 382 4.69 14.07 -2.45
CA GLY A 382 4.95 15.49 -2.34
C GLY A 382 6.19 15.85 -1.51
N PRO A 383 6.61 17.15 -1.52
CA PRO A 383 7.77 17.62 -0.75
C PRO A 383 7.56 17.55 0.76
N ASP A 384 6.31 17.50 1.21
CA ASP A 384 5.97 17.49 2.63
C ASP A 384 5.77 16.08 3.20
N LEU A 385 5.95 15.03 2.38
CA LEU A 385 6.00 13.66 2.87
C LEU A 385 7.12 13.47 3.88
N ARG A 386 6.82 12.74 4.96
CA ARG A 386 7.72 12.51 6.08
C ARG A 386 7.80 11.05 6.50
N PHE A 387 9.00 10.61 6.84
CA PHE A 387 9.26 9.36 7.56
C PHE A 387 9.21 9.58 9.08
N PHE A 388 8.47 8.75 9.80
CA PHE A 388 8.40 8.74 11.26
C PHE A 388 9.02 7.45 11.79
N PHE A 389 10.34 7.47 11.97
CA PHE A 389 11.10 6.35 12.53
C PHE A 389 11.47 6.69 13.98
N PRO A 390 11.06 5.88 14.97
CA PRO A 390 11.34 6.11 16.38
C PRO A 390 12.79 5.71 16.73
N ILE A 391 13.75 6.40 16.14
CA ILE A 391 15.19 6.13 16.25
C ILE A 391 15.95 7.43 16.52
N GLN A 392 17.15 7.31 17.07
CA GLN A 392 18.05 8.46 17.30
C GLN A 392 19.08 8.65 16.18
N GLN A 393 19.44 7.56 15.49
CA GLN A 393 20.46 7.56 14.46
C GLN A 393 20.06 6.62 13.32
N ALA A 394 20.54 6.93 12.13
CA ALA A 394 20.40 6.10 10.93
C ALA A 394 21.77 5.89 10.28
N SER A 395 21.94 4.79 9.55
CA SER A 395 23.11 4.57 8.70
C SER A 395 22.76 4.73 7.24
N VAL A 396 23.64 5.38 6.47
CA VAL A 396 23.47 5.53 5.02
C VAL A 396 23.71 4.19 4.35
N HIS A 397 22.70 3.71 3.63
CA HIS A 397 22.83 2.55 2.75
C HIS A 397 23.36 2.98 1.38
N SER A 398 22.73 3.99 0.80
CA SER A 398 23.07 4.53 -0.51
C SER A 398 22.71 6.00 -0.56
N THR A 399 23.48 6.81 -1.29
CA THR A 399 23.10 8.21 -1.53
C THR A 399 23.81 8.79 -2.74
N GLY A 400 23.13 9.71 -3.43
CA GLY A 400 23.74 10.59 -4.42
C GLY A 400 24.12 11.96 -3.85
N ASP A 401 23.68 12.27 -2.62
CA ASP A 401 23.90 13.57 -2.00
C ASP A 401 25.28 13.62 -1.31
N PRO A 402 26.27 14.35 -1.88
CA PRO A 402 27.63 14.40 -1.31
C PRO A 402 27.70 15.17 0.03
N THR A 403 26.59 15.79 0.46
CA THR A 403 26.50 16.47 1.77
C THR A 403 26.10 15.52 2.91
N LEU A 404 25.63 14.32 2.58
CA LEU A 404 25.39 13.25 3.56
C LEU A 404 26.66 12.43 3.80
N PRO A 405 26.74 11.68 4.91
CA PRO A 405 27.81 10.71 5.07
C PRO A 405 27.81 9.68 3.93
N PRO A 406 28.98 9.13 3.57
CA PRO A 406 29.04 8.08 2.56
C PRO A 406 28.35 6.79 3.06
N PRO A 407 27.97 5.87 2.15
CA PRO A 407 27.45 4.55 2.51
C PRO A 407 28.25 3.87 3.63
N GLY A 408 27.54 3.20 4.54
CA GLY A 408 28.08 2.55 5.73
C GLY A 408 28.30 3.46 6.95
N HIS A 409 28.13 4.78 6.82
CA HIS A 409 28.32 5.72 7.93
C HIS A 409 27.01 6.13 8.60
N VAL A 410 27.09 6.48 9.87
CA VAL A 410 25.94 6.84 10.73
C VAL A 410 25.76 8.37 10.78
N PHE A 411 24.51 8.81 10.90
CA PHE A 411 24.13 10.19 11.17
C PHE A 411 22.99 10.29 12.19
N ASP A 412 22.87 11.48 12.80
CA ASP A 412 21.79 11.79 13.73
C ASP A 412 20.46 11.93 12.99
N TRP A 413 19.41 11.32 13.54
CA TRP A 413 18.05 11.33 13.00
C TRP A 413 17.09 12.08 13.92
N PRO A 414 16.11 12.85 13.39
CA PRO A 414 15.90 13.16 11.97
C PRO A 414 16.71 14.37 11.49
N ILE A 415 17.35 15.11 12.40
CA ILE A 415 18.08 16.35 12.06
C ILE A 415 19.57 16.05 11.88
N TYR A 416 20.08 16.26 10.66
CA TYR A 416 21.49 16.16 10.35
C TYR A 416 22.02 17.49 9.80
N GLN A 417 23.05 18.05 10.43
CA GLN A 417 23.64 19.35 10.05
C GLN A 417 22.58 20.47 9.88
N GLY A 418 21.55 20.48 10.73
CA GLY A 418 20.46 21.46 10.68
C GLY A 418 19.39 21.20 9.61
N ARG A 419 19.52 20.11 8.84
CA ARG A 419 18.53 19.67 7.86
C ARG A 419 17.67 18.56 8.43
N ASP A 420 16.35 18.71 8.34
CA ASP A 420 15.39 17.66 8.70
C ASP A 420 15.31 16.63 7.57
N ILE A 421 15.99 15.49 7.75
CA ILE A 421 16.05 14.37 6.80
C ILE A 421 14.76 13.55 6.80
N SER A 422 13.89 13.70 7.81
CA SER A 422 12.59 13.03 7.79
C SER A 422 11.70 13.52 6.64
N ARG A 423 11.85 14.77 6.19
CA ARG A 423 11.03 15.41 5.16
C ARG A 423 11.67 15.29 3.77
N LEU A 424 10.95 14.67 2.83
CA LEU A 424 11.43 14.41 1.47
C LEU A 424 11.85 15.68 0.72
N GLY A 425 11.10 16.77 0.85
CA GLY A 425 11.39 18.05 0.20
C GLY A 425 12.69 18.73 0.64
N ASN A 426 13.36 18.22 1.67
CA ASN A 426 14.69 18.67 2.09
C ASN A 426 15.82 17.87 1.40
N TRP A 427 15.49 16.83 0.63
CA TRP A 427 16.48 15.97 0.01
C TRP A 427 17.02 16.59 -1.29
N ASN A 428 18.30 16.34 -1.58
CA ASN A 428 18.87 16.73 -2.86
C ASN A 428 18.70 15.59 -3.87
N GLN A 429 19.53 14.56 -3.75
CA GLN A 429 19.47 13.32 -4.53
C GLN A 429 18.92 12.17 -3.68
N TRP A 430 18.95 10.95 -4.20
CA TRP A 430 18.42 9.78 -3.50
C TRP A 430 19.13 9.51 -2.17
N LEU A 431 18.40 8.88 -1.27
CA LEU A 431 18.91 8.38 0.01
C LEU A 431 18.19 7.09 0.35
N GLY A 432 18.95 6.02 0.54
CA GLY A 432 18.55 4.83 1.29
C GLY A 432 19.23 4.84 2.65
N PHE A 433 18.50 4.54 3.71
CA PHE A 433 19.03 4.54 5.07
C PHE A 433 18.40 3.44 5.93
N PHE A 434 19.19 2.86 6.84
CA PHE A 434 18.70 1.93 7.85
C PHE A 434 18.58 2.62 9.21
N ALA A 435 17.63 2.18 10.02
CA ALA A 435 17.63 2.44 11.45
C ALA A 435 18.94 1.93 12.07
N HIS A 436 19.59 2.75 12.90
CA HIS A 436 20.86 2.39 13.53
C HIS A 436 20.74 2.28 15.07
N PRO A 437 21.33 1.24 15.70
CA PRO A 437 21.92 0.05 15.06
C PRO A 437 20.89 -0.92 14.45
N GLN A 438 19.61 -0.73 14.78
CA GLN A 438 18.44 -1.47 14.30
C GLN A 438 17.17 -0.67 14.68
N ALA A 439 15.98 -1.19 14.36
CA ALA A 439 14.72 -0.66 14.89
C ALA A 439 14.75 -0.60 16.42
N GLN A 440 14.26 0.52 16.98
CA GLN A 440 14.25 0.79 18.44
C GLN A 440 12.84 0.79 19.04
N ALA A 441 11.83 0.59 18.20
CA ALA A 441 10.44 0.40 18.61
C ALA A 441 9.70 -0.46 17.57
N ASP A 442 8.51 -0.93 17.96
CA ASP A 442 7.69 -1.87 17.19
C ASP A 442 6.78 -1.19 16.15
N TRP A 443 7.14 0.00 15.69
CA TRP A 443 6.40 0.70 14.64
C TRP A 443 7.29 1.65 13.82
N ALA A 444 6.81 1.99 12.63
CA ALA A 444 7.29 3.08 11.81
C ALA A 444 6.12 3.60 10.96
N ALA A 445 6.23 4.83 10.44
CA ALA A 445 5.21 5.36 9.57
C ALA A 445 5.77 6.26 8.47
N VAL A 446 4.98 6.43 7.41
CA VAL A 446 5.16 7.46 6.39
C VAL A 446 3.86 8.24 6.28
N VAL A 447 3.94 9.57 6.32
CA VAL A 447 2.76 10.45 6.23
C VAL A 447 3.03 11.56 5.23
N ASP A 448 2.12 11.75 4.27
CA ASP A 448 2.08 12.93 3.43
C ASP A 448 1.26 14.02 4.12
N MET A 449 1.91 15.15 4.38
CA MET A 449 1.31 16.23 5.17
C MET A 449 0.37 17.14 4.36
N ALA A 450 0.44 17.06 3.03
CA ALA A 450 -0.43 17.81 2.12
C ALA A 450 -1.78 17.11 1.96
N SER A 451 -1.79 15.78 1.81
CA SER A 451 -3.02 14.98 1.85
C SER A 451 -3.52 14.74 3.28
N ASP A 452 -2.64 14.83 4.27
CA ASP A 452 -2.91 14.42 5.67
C ASP A 452 -3.29 12.93 5.76
N GLU A 453 -2.64 12.11 4.92
CA GLU A 453 -2.82 10.67 4.80
C GLU A 453 -1.45 9.98 4.92
N GLY A 454 -1.43 8.75 5.40
CA GLY A 454 -0.20 8.01 5.62
C GLY A 454 -0.45 6.57 5.99
N VAL A 455 0.63 5.80 6.10
CA VAL A 455 0.59 4.38 6.47
C VAL A 455 1.48 4.14 7.68
N VAL A 456 0.95 3.40 8.63
CA VAL A 456 1.67 2.87 9.79
C VAL A 456 1.96 1.40 9.58
N ARG A 457 3.19 1.01 9.90
CA ARG A 457 3.67 -0.37 10.05
C ARG A 457 3.86 -0.66 11.53
N VAL A 458 3.33 -1.76 12.03
CA VAL A 458 3.56 -2.29 13.38
C VAL A 458 4.12 -3.70 13.28
N PHE A 459 5.25 -3.95 13.93
CA PHE A 459 6.05 -5.17 13.75
C PHE A 459 6.86 -5.50 15.00
N PRO A 460 7.19 -6.79 15.26
CA PRO A 460 8.02 -7.18 16.39
C PRO A 460 9.50 -6.87 16.12
N SER A 461 9.99 -5.71 16.55
CA SER A 461 11.36 -5.25 16.25
C SER A 461 12.47 -6.15 16.83
N ASN A 462 12.15 -7.00 17.79
CA ASN A 462 13.06 -8.03 18.32
C ASN A 462 13.22 -9.23 17.38
N MET A 463 12.27 -9.47 16.47
CA MET A 463 12.30 -10.54 15.45
C MET A 463 12.66 -9.96 14.07
N THR A 464 12.09 -8.83 13.71
CA THR A 464 12.40 -8.11 12.47
C THR A 464 13.10 -6.78 12.75
N PRO A 465 14.38 -6.81 13.18
CA PRO A 465 15.12 -5.61 13.59
C PRO A 465 15.42 -4.65 12.42
N GLY A 466 15.25 -5.10 11.18
CA GLY A 466 15.45 -4.28 10.00
C GLY A 466 14.34 -3.24 9.84
N LEU A 467 14.74 -1.97 9.73
CA LEU A 467 13.87 -0.85 9.36
C LEU A 467 14.65 0.04 8.41
N LYS A 468 14.18 0.19 7.17
CA LYS A 468 14.86 0.97 6.13
C LYS A 468 13.89 1.92 5.45
N GLY A 469 14.36 3.12 5.15
CA GLY A 469 13.68 4.07 4.29
C GLY A 469 14.47 4.28 3.00
N PHE A 470 13.77 4.50 1.89
CA PHE A 470 14.39 4.96 0.65
C PHE A 470 13.50 5.97 -0.09
N GLY A 471 14.12 6.88 -0.82
CA GLY A 471 13.45 7.79 -1.72
C GLY A 471 14.39 8.29 -2.81
N PHE A 472 13.82 8.63 -3.96
CA PHE A 472 14.58 9.00 -5.17
C PHE A 472 15.29 10.36 -5.10
N GLY A 473 15.01 11.17 -4.09
CA GLY A 473 15.51 12.55 -3.96
C GLY A 473 14.42 13.57 -4.26
N TRP A 474 14.78 14.86 -4.26
CA TRP A 474 13.81 15.93 -4.53
C TRP A 474 14.35 17.05 -5.42
N SER A 475 15.46 17.69 -5.05
CA SER A 475 16.03 18.79 -5.86
C SER A 475 16.72 18.29 -7.14
N GLN A 476 17.29 17.10 -7.09
CA GLN A 476 17.92 16.37 -8.19
C GLN A 476 17.57 14.88 -8.05
N PRO A 477 16.29 14.50 -8.23
CA PRO A 477 15.88 13.12 -8.02
C PRO A 477 16.48 12.22 -9.10
N ILE A 478 16.53 10.93 -8.81
CA ILE A 478 16.70 9.91 -9.84
C ILE A 478 15.63 10.15 -10.93
N PRO A 479 15.99 10.13 -12.23
CA PRO A 479 15.02 10.39 -13.29
C PRO A 479 13.91 9.32 -13.32
N PRO A 480 12.62 9.72 -13.31
CA PRO A 480 11.52 8.76 -13.24
C PRO A 480 11.42 7.86 -14.47
N GLU A 481 11.95 8.28 -15.62
CA GLU A 481 12.01 7.46 -16.84
C GLU A 481 12.82 6.16 -16.69
N GLU A 482 13.60 6.01 -15.61
CA GLU A 482 14.30 4.77 -15.28
C GLU A 482 13.35 3.65 -14.81
N TYR A 483 12.14 3.99 -14.33
CA TYR A 483 11.23 3.01 -13.72
C TYR A 483 9.74 3.19 -14.04
N THR A 484 9.32 4.38 -14.48
CA THR A 484 7.94 4.65 -14.89
C THR A 484 7.90 5.47 -16.19
N ASP A 485 6.70 5.75 -16.69
CA ASP A 485 6.44 6.47 -17.93
C ASP A 485 5.61 7.76 -17.73
N ASP A 486 5.04 8.02 -16.53
CA ASP A 486 4.20 9.20 -16.25
C ASP A 486 4.88 10.26 -15.37
N GLY A 487 6.10 9.99 -14.90
CA GLY A 487 6.85 10.90 -14.03
C GLY A 487 6.50 10.81 -12.54
N SER A 488 5.65 9.86 -12.14
CA SER A 488 5.30 9.64 -10.74
C SER A 488 6.48 9.13 -9.90
N ALA A 489 6.42 9.35 -8.59
CA ALA A 489 7.45 8.96 -7.65
C ALA A 489 6.85 8.43 -6.35
N TYR A 490 7.64 7.62 -5.65
CA TYR A 490 7.25 7.02 -4.38
C TYR A 490 8.41 7.03 -3.38
N VAL A 491 8.11 6.65 -2.15
CA VAL A 491 9.12 6.29 -1.14
C VAL A 491 8.95 4.85 -0.71
N GLU A 492 9.99 4.25 -0.16
CA GLU A 492 9.98 2.87 0.33
C GLU A 492 10.07 2.84 1.85
N LEU A 493 9.18 2.06 2.47
CA LEU A 493 9.24 1.66 3.87
C LEU A 493 9.46 0.16 3.94
N GLN A 494 10.62 -0.26 4.42
CA GLN A 494 11.03 -1.66 4.39
C GLN A 494 11.26 -2.24 5.79
N GLY A 495 11.07 -3.56 5.89
CA GLY A 495 11.23 -4.34 7.10
C GLY A 495 12.03 -5.61 6.88
N GLY A 496 12.99 -5.93 7.74
CA GLY A 496 13.90 -7.06 7.53
C GLY A 496 14.12 -7.92 8.76
N VAL A 497 14.41 -9.20 8.53
CA VAL A 497 14.82 -10.16 9.60
C VAL A 497 16.24 -9.89 10.12
N THR A 498 16.98 -8.99 9.47
CA THR A 498 18.29 -8.51 9.89
C THR A 498 18.33 -6.98 9.99
N PRO A 499 19.18 -6.39 10.85
CA PRO A 499 19.31 -4.93 10.97
C PRO A 499 19.63 -4.19 9.65
N THR A 500 20.45 -4.80 8.79
CA THR A 500 20.91 -4.23 7.52
C THR A 500 21.07 -5.32 6.46
N TYR A 501 21.29 -4.92 5.20
CA TYR A 501 21.58 -5.83 4.08
C TYR A 501 22.94 -6.53 4.17
N ASP A 502 23.86 -6.09 5.03
CA ASP A 502 25.17 -6.74 5.18
C ASP A 502 25.12 -8.01 6.03
N GLN A 503 23.99 -8.26 6.68
CA GLN A 503 23.77 -9.39 7.56
C GLN A 503 22.84 -10.42 6.90
N ARG A 504 22.95 -11.67 7.34
CA ARG A 504 22.11 -12.79 6.88
C ARG A 504 21.57 -13.57 8.08
N LEU A 505 20.33 -13.99 7.99
CA LEU A 505 19.77 -15.04 8.84
C LEU A 505 20.25 -16.39 8.30
N THR A 506 20.76 -17.28 9.14
CA THR A 506 21.01 -18.67 8.72
C THR A 506 19.81 -19.51 9.13
N LEU A 507 19.13 -20.13 8.17
CA LEU A 507 18.06 -21.07 8.43
C LEU A 507 18.56 -22.51 8.26
N TYR A 508 18.38 -23.34 9.27
CA TYR A 508 18.70 -24.76 9.22
C TYR A 508 17.58 -25.57 8.54
N PRO A 509 17.86 -26.78 8.02
CA PRO A 509 16.84 -27.63 7.41
C PRO A 509 15.61 -27.84 8.32
N GLY A 510 14.42 -27.53 7.81
CA GLY A 510 13.15 -27.59 8.52
C GLY A 510 12.95 -26.52 9.60
N GLU A 511 13.83 -25.52 9.69
CA GLU A 511 13.64 -24.38 10.58
C GLU A 511 12.64 -23.40 9.97
N LEU A 512 11.67 -22.99 10.79
CA LEU A 512 10.65 -22.00 10.48
C LEU A 512 10.92 -20.73 11.29
N TYR A 513 11.03 -19.60 10.59
CA TYR A 513 11.06 -18.26 11.17
C TYR A 513 9.75 -17.54 10.83
N ALA A 514 8.90 -17.33 11.83
CA ALA A 514 7.56 -16.77 11.63
C ALA A 514 7.30 -15.52 12.50
N TRP A 515 6.60 -14.54 11.95
CA TRP A 515 6.23 -13.30 12.66
C TRP A 515 4.98 -12.67 12.06
N ASP A 516 4.36 -11.76 12.81
CA ASP A 516 3.17 -11.03 12.39
C ASP A 516 3.46 -9.54 12.22
N GLU A 517 2.79 -8.90 11.27
CA GLU A 517 2.77 -7.44 11.13
C GLU A 517 1.35 -6.92 10.95
N VAL A 518 1.12 -5.68 11.38
CA VAL A 518 -0.13 -4.96 11.18
C VAL A 518 0.17 -3.66 10.45
N TRP A 519 -0.57 -3.42 9.36
CA TRP A 519 -0.43 -2.22 8.55
C TRP A 519 -1.79 -1.52 8.42
N TYR A 520 -1.81 -0.21 8.58
CA TYR A 520 -3.06 0.55 8.46
C TYR A 520 -2.83 1.99 8.00
N PRO A 521 -3.80 2.56 7.25
CA PRO A 521 -3.80 3.97 6.93
C PRO A 521 -4.14 4.82 8.15
N VAL A 522 -3.60 6.03 8.17
CA VAL A 522 -3.92 7.08 9.12
C VAL A 522 -4.28 8.35 8.38
N VAL A 523 -5.33 9.03 8.83
CA VAL A 523 -5.81 10.29 8.23
C VAL A 523 -6.04 11.33 9.31
N GLY A 524 -5.63 12.58 9.06
CA GLY A 524 -5.86 13.71 9.96
C GLY A 524 -4.91 13.81 11.16
N LEU A 525 -3.97 12.87 11.31
CA LEU A 525 -2.99 12.90 12.40
C LEU A 525 -1.88 13.94 12.17
N ARG A 526 -1.51 14.21 10.91
CA ARG A 526 -0.37 15.08 10.54
C ARG A 526 0.97 14.66 11.15
N GLY A 527 1.18 13.36 11.32
CA GLY A 527 2.39 12.77 11.89
C GLY A 527 2.07 11.63 12.85
N VAL A 528 3.11 11.02 13.41
CA VAL A 528 2.98 9.92 14.38
C VAL A 528 4.07 10.05 15.44
N SER A 529 3.66 10.00 16.71
CA SER A 529 4.56 9.96 17.87
C SER A 529 4.64 8.58 18.49
N TRP A 530 3.58 7.78 18.36
CA TRP A 530 3.53 6.40 18.81
C TRP A 530 2.40 5.66 18.10
N ALA A 531 2.55 4.35 17.90
CA ALA A 531 1.56 3.51 17.24
C ALA A 531 1.65 2.05 17.70
N ASP A 532 0.50 1.38 17.73
CA ASP A 532 0.37 -0.05 18.00
C ASP A 532 -0.67 -0.70 17.06
N THR A 533 -1.01 -1.96 17.29
CA THR A 533 -1.98 -2.70 16.44
C THR A 533 -3.41 -2.18 16.54
N LEU A 534 -3.70 -1.26 17.46
CA LEU A 534 -5.04 -0.73 17.75
C LEU A 534 -5.21 0.73 17.27
N GLY A 535 -4.12 1.47 17.11
CA GLY A 535 -4.17 2.83 16.59
C GLY A 535 -2.86 3.60 16.71
N ALA A 536 -2.93 4.87 16.36
CA ALA A 536 -1.79 5.77 16.36
C ALA A 536 -2.13 7.10 17.05
N VAL A 537 -1.10 7.72 17.63
CA VAL A 537 -1.17 9.02 18.29
C VAL A 537 -0.09 9.95 17.77
N HIS A 538 -0.42 11.23 17.67
CA HIS A 538 0.53 12.30 17.39
C HIS A 538 0.41 13.40 18.44
N LEU A 539 1.51 13.67 19.13
CA LEU A 539 1.65 14.85 19.97
C LEU A 539 2.06 16.03 19.10
N VAL A 540 1.12 16.94 18.88
CA VAL A 540 1.33 18.13 18.04
C VAL A 540 1.36 19.38 18.89
N GLN A 541 2.33 20.25 18.63
CA GLN A 541 2.36 21.58 19.22
C GLN A 541 1.48 22.53 18.39
N LYS A 542 0.49 23.16 19.02
CA LYS A 542 -0.35 24.21 18.43
C LYS A 542 -0.16 25.55 19.15
N GLU A 543 -0.78 26.60 18.60
CA GLU A 543 -0.76 27.95 19.17
C GLU A 543 -1.35 28.01 20.59
N ASP A 544 -2.38 27.20 20.86
CA ASP A 544 -3.07 27.11 22.15
C ASP A 544 -2.47 26.07 23.10
N GLY A 545 -1.39 25.40 22.70
CA GLY A 545 -0.65 24.43 23.51
C GLY A 545 -0.47 23.07 22.83
N PRO A 546 0.08 22.08 23.54
CA PRO A 546 0.20 20.72 23.03
C PRO A 546 -1.18 20.05 22.94
N HIS A 547 -1.39 19.35 21.83
CA HIS A 547 -2.58 18.57 21.53
C HIS A 547 -2.18 17.14 21.20
N LEU A 548 -3.07 16.20 21.52
CA LEU A 548 -2.94 14.83 21.09
C LEU A 548 -3.99 14.54 20.03
N ARG A 549 -3.53 14.08 18.88
CA ARG A 549 -4.38 13.53 17.84
C ARG A 549 -4.35 12.03 17.91
N LEU A 550 -5.50 11.39 18.03
CA LEU A 550 -5.61 9.95 18.21
C LEU A 550 -6.55 9.36 17.17
N VAL A 551 -6.16 8.24 16.56
CA VAL A 551 -7.00 7.45 15.67
C VAL A 551 -6.94 5.99 16.11
N THR A 552 -8.04 5.26 15.92
CA THR A 552 -8.11 3.81 16.15
C THR A 552 -8.43 3.10 14.85
N VAL A 553 -7.93 1.88 14.69
CA VAL A 553 -8.20 1.05 13.50
C VAL A 553 -9.63 0.53 13.45
N ARG A 554 -10.45 0.78 14.47
CA ARG A 554 -11.89 0.46 14.50
C ARG A 554 -12.65 1.55 15.25
N PRO A 555 -13.96 1.73 15.01
CA PRO A 555 -14.78 2.63 15.81
C PRO A 555 -14.74 2.24 17.30
N MET A 556 -14.38 3.18 18.16
CA MET A 556 -14.31 2.99 19.61
C MET A 556 -14.87 4.20 20.33
N THR A 557 -15.72 3.98 21.32
CA THR A 557 -16.19 5.04 22.23
C THR A 557 -15.90 4.63 23.66
N GLY A 558 -15.29 5.52 24.43
CA GLY A 558 -14.81 5.17 25.76
C GLY A 558 -14.33 6.37 26.57
N LYS A 559 -13.82 6.08 27.77
CA LYS A 559 -13.12 7.06 28.60
C LYS A 559 -11.63 6.94 28.34
N LEU A 560 -11.04 8.01 27.80
CA LEU A 560 -9.61 8.17 27.66
C LEU A 560 -9.07 8.84 28.93
N THR A 561 -8.10 8.20 29.57
CA THR A 561 -7.30 8.76 30.65
C THR A 561 -5.88 8.96 30.16
N ILE A 562 -5.34 10.16 30.39
CA ILE A 562 -4.00 10.55 29.99
C ILE A 562 -3.25 10.96 31.24
N THR A 563 -2.07 10.40 31.46
CA THR A 563 -1.23 10.69 32.64
C THR A 563 0.18 11.02 32.20
N ASP A 564 0.74 12.16 32.64
CA ASP A 564 2.15 12.49 32.41
C ASP A 564 3.08 11.96 33.50
N THR A 565 4.39 12.17 33.32
CA THR A 565 5.42 11.77 34.29
C THR A 565 5.34 12.48 35.64
N GLU A 566 4.66 13.62 35.73
CA GLU A 566 4.47 14.36 36.98
C GLU A 566 3.20 13.89 37.73
N GLY A 567 2.48 12.90 37.18
CA GLY A 567 1.26 12.36 37.76
C GLY A 567 0.03 13.21 37.49
N LYS A 568 0.12 14.19 36.58
CA LYS A 568 -1.04 14.96 36.13
C LYS A 568 -1.90 14.08 35.25
N THR A 569 -3.20 14.04 35.55
CA THR A 569 -4.15 13.20 34.81
C THR A 569 -5.30 14.04 34.25
N ILE A 570 -5.68 13.75 33.00
CA ILE A 570 -6.95 14.18 32.40
C ILE A 570 -7.76 12.96 32.00
N THR A 571 -9.05 12.98 32.28
CA THR A 571 -9.99 11.96 31.81
C THR A 571 -11.08 12.63 30.99
N THR A 572 -11.29 12.14 29.77
CA THR A 572 -12.32 12.65 28.86
C THR A 572 -13.02 11.50 28.14
N THR A 573 -14.26 11.72 27.71
CA THR A 573 -14.96 10.76 26.85
C THR A 573 -14.62 11.07 25.40
N VAL A 574 -14.21 10.04 24.65
CA VAL A 574 -13.85 10.13 23.24
C VAL A 574 -14.69 9.17 22.41
N SER A 575 -14.94 9.55 21.17
CA SER A 575 -15.45 8.68 20.12
C SER A 575 -14.44 8.76 18.97
N LEU A 576 -13.77 7.65 18.71
CA LEU A 576 -12.70 7.49 17.73
C LEU A 576 -13.18 6.57 16.61
N ALA A 577 -12.74 6.82 15.39
CA ALA A 577 -12.91 5.92 14.27
C ALA A 577 -11.74 6.10 13.30
N PRO A 578 -11.48 5.14 12.39
CA PRO A 578 -10.40 5.23 11.41
C PRO A 578 -10.36 6.55 10.63
N ASN A 579 -11.53 7.12 10.35
CA ASN A 579 -11.70 8.32 9.53
C ASN A 579 -12.05 9.58 10.35
N ALA A 580 -12.03 9.47 11.68
CA ALA A 580 -12.40 10.53 12.59
C ALA A 580 -11.44 10.55 13.77
N PRO A 581 -10.21 11.08 13.58
CA PRO A 581 -9.28 11.24 14.68
C PRO A 581 -9.84 12.24 15.71
N ALA A 582 -9.64 11.97 17.00
CA ALA A 582 -9.88 12.97 18.03
C ALA A 582 -8.69 13.92 18.14
N ASP A 583 -8.96 15.14 18.60
CA ASP A 583 -7.95 16.17 18.85
C ASP A 583 -8.18 16.73 20.26
N ILE A 584 -7.25 16.43 21.18
CA ILE A 584 -7.45 16.61 22.62
C ILE A 584 -6.37 17.56 23.17
N PRO A 585 -6.75 18.74 23.70
CA PRO A 585 -5.79 19.64 24.33
C PRO A 585 -5.22 19.04 25.62
N VAL A 586 -3.90 19.09 25.78
CA VAL A 586 -3.19 18.64 27.00
C VAL A 586 -2.26 19.72 27.55
N PRO A 587 -2.77 20.93 27.85
CA PRO A 587 -1.94 22.06 28.24
C PRO A 587 -1.15 21.78 29.52
N GLY A 588 0.17 22.01 29.45
CA GLY A 588 1.10 21.80 30.56
C GLY A 588 1.26 20.34 30.99
N PHE A 589 1.00 19.37 30.10
CA PHE A 589 1.47 17.99 30.26
C PHE A 589 2.91 17.89 29.78
N VAL A 590 3.68 17.00 30.40
CA VAL A 590 5.08 16.73 30.05
C VAL A 590 5.18 15.35 29.41
N ALA A 591 5.87 15.22 28.28
CA ALA A 591 6.18 13.89 27.71
C ALA A 591 7.30 13.21 28.55
N PRO A 592 7.29 11.87 28.71
CA PRO A 592 6.33 10.93 28.15
C PRO A 592 4.96 10.91 28.83
N MET A 593 3.93 10.56 28.05
CA MET A 593 2.54 10.42 28.53
C MET A 593 2.06 8.98 28.36
N ALA A 594 1.30 8.49 29.34
CA ALA A 594 0.58 7.22 29.29
C ALA A 594 -0.91 7.46 28.98
N PHE A 595 -1.49 6.56 28.20
CA PHE A 595 -2.86 6.64 27.69
C PHE A 595 -3.60 5.36 27.99
N HIS A 596 -4.81 5.48 28.53
CA HIS A 596 -5.66 4.34 28.82
C HIS A 596 -7.07 4.66 28.37
N LEU A 597 -7.52 3.98 27.31
CA LEU A 597 -8.88 4.09 26.79
C LEU A 597 -9.68 2.86 27.24
N THR A 598 -10.66 3.09 28.09
CA THR A 598 -11.61 2.06 28.51
C THR A 598 -12.90 2.19 27.71
N GLY A 599 -13.24 1.16 26.93
CA GLY A 599 -14.48 1.08 26.16
C GLY A 599 -15.28 -0.19 26.49
N PRO A 600 -16.57 -0.25 26.07
CA PRO A 600 -17.39 -1.45 26.25
C PRO A 600 -16.90 -2.68 25.47
N GLN A 601 -15.93 -2.50 24.55
CA GLN A 601 -15.32 -3.57 23.72
C GLN A 601 -13.94 -4.02 24.22
N GLY A 602 -13.54 -3.63 25.44
CA GLY A 602 -12.23 -3.94 26.04
C GLY A 602 -11.43 -2.68 26.43
N GLU A 603 -10.29 -2.90 27.08
CA GLU A 603 -9.33 -1.83 27.40
C GLU A 603 -8.29 -1.72 26.27
N TRP A 604 -8.10 -0.50 25.76
CA TRP A 604 -6.92 -0.13 24.97
C TRP A 604 -5.96 0.59 25.91
N GLU A 605 -4.85 -0.07 26.23
CA GLU A 605 -3.78 0.50 27.03
C GLU A 605 -2.60 0.81 26.13
N LEU A 606 -2.19 2.08 26.12
CA LEU A 606 -1.08 2.57 25.34
C LEU A 606 -0.12 3.33 26.27
N THR A 607 1.03 2.74 26.55
CA THR A 607 2.02 3.34 27.47
C THR A 607 3.13 4.05 26.69
N GLY A 608 3.09 5.39 26.64
CA GLY A 608 4.25 6.22 26.28
C GLY A 608 4.24 6.79 24.85
N ILE A 609 4.15 8.11 24.74
CA ILE A 609 4.88 8.87 23.71
C ILE A 609 6.24 9.20 24.34
N ARG A 610 7.36 8.75 23.76
CA ARG A 610 8.71 9.11 24.29
C ARG A 610 9.13 10.50 23.89
#